data_AF-A0A1Y1LSX5-F1
#
_entry.id   AF-A0A1Y1LSX5-F1
#
_cell.length_a   1.000
_cell.length_b   1.000
_cell.length_c   1.000
_cell.angle_alpha   90.00
_cell.angle_beta   90.00
_cell.angle_gamma   90.00
#
_symmetry.space_group_name_H-M   'P 1'
#
loop_
_entity.id
_entity.type
_entity.pdbx_description
1 polymer ?
#
loop_
_entity_poly.entity_id
_entity_poly.type
_entity_poly.pdbx_seq_one_letter_code
_entity_poly.pdbx_strand_id
1 'polypeptide(L)'
;VMLTYWYPDEDFNLRRHIISSTGLVASATAISLLTCDLGVVFELVGATSAVAMAYILPPMCYIKLTTKSWRTYMAYAVVVFGVAVMVISVVQAVDKMVHGSDEVTQCV
;
A
#
# COMPACT_ATOMS: atom_id res chain seq x y z
N VAL A 1 4.64 8.43 12.60
CA VAL A 1 4.99 9.15 11.35
C VAL A 1 3.84 10.03 10.86
N MET A 2 2.58 9.56 10.86
CA MET A 2 1.44 10.38 10.38
C MET A 2 1.29 11.68 11.18
N LEU A 3 1.46 11.63 12.51
CA LEU A 3 1.33 12.81 13.35
C LEU A 3 2.41 13.88 13.07
N THR A 4 3.65 13.47 12.79
CA THR A 4 4.77 14.36 12.48
C THR A 4 4.69 14.95 11.06
N TYR A 5 3.98 14.30 10.14
CA TYR A 5 3.70 14.85 8.81
C TYR A 5 2.60 15.92 8.85
N TRP A 6 1.54 15.68 9.63
CA TRP A 6 0.37 16.56 9.68
C TRP A 6 0.51 17.72 10.68
N TYR A 7 1.26 17.51 11.77
CA TYR A 7 1.53 18.52 12.82
C TYR A 7 3.04 18.60 13.08
N PRO A 8 3.81 19.23 12.19
CA PRO A 8 5.26 19.29 12.31
C PRO A 8 5.75 20.21 13.45
N ASP A 9 4.92 21.15 13.92
CA ASP A 9 5.30 22.22 14.86
C ASP A 9 4.78 22.01 16.31
N GLU A 10 4.05 20.92 16.58
CA GLU A 10 3.50 20.63 17.92
C GLU A 10 4.28 19.52 18.64
N ASP A 11 4.51 19.70 19.94
CA ASP A 11 5.16 18.71 20.82
C ASP A 11 4.41 17.37 20.88
N PHE A 12 5.15 16.31 21.23
CA PHE A 12 4.63 14.96 21.33
C PHE A 12 3.45 14.86 22.32
N ASN A 13 2.26 14.69 21.76
CA ASN A 13 1.03 14.51 22.52
C ASN A 13 0.63 13.02 22.57
N LEU A 14 0.84 12.37 23.71
CA LEU A 14 0.56 10.94 23.92
C LEU A 14 -0.88 10.54 23.55
N ARG A 15 -1.87 11.39 23.89
CA ARG A 15 -3.29 11.12 23.57
C ARG A 15 -3.52 10.99 22.06
N ARG A 16 -2.93 11.89 21.25
CA ARG A 16 -3.08 11.87 19.79
C ARG A 16 -2.37 10.66 19.18
N HIS A 17 -1.21 10.31 19.72
CA HIS A 17 -0.47 9.12 19.30
C HIS A 17 -1.29 7.84 19.52
N ILE A 18 -1.86 7.66 20.72
CA ILE A 18 -2.68 6.49 21.04
C ILE A 18 -3.91 6.42 20.13
N ILE A 19 -4.64 7.52 19.94
CA ILE A 19 -5.83 7.54 19.05
C ILE A 19 -5.46 7.10 17.63
N SER A 20 -4.34 7.60 17.08
CA SER A 20 -3.90 7.24 15.73
C SER A 20 -3.51 5.76 15.60
N SER A 21 -2.74 5.24 16.55
CA SER A 21 -2.26 3.85 16.52
C SER A 21 -3.40 2.87 16.76
N THR A 22 -4.26 3.13 17.75
CA THR A 22 -5.42 2.28 18.03
C THR A 22 -6.45 2.35 16.89
N GLY A 23 -6.65 3.50 16.26
CA GLY A 23 -7.53 3.63 15.09
C GLY A 23 -7.04 2.82 13.88
N LEU A 24 -5.73 2.81 13.62
CA LEU A 24 -5.13 1.99 12.56
C LEU A 24 -5.30 0.49 12.83
N VAL A 25 -5.05 0.05 14.07
CA VAL A 25 -5.23 -1.37 14.43
C VAL A 25 -6.71 -1.75 14.37
N ALA A 26 -7.60 -0.95 14.95
CA ALA A 26 -9.04 -1.23 14.96
C ALA A 26 -9.64 -1.28 13.55
N SER A 27 -9.22 -0.39 12.64
CA SER A 27 -9.66 -0.42 11.24
C SER A 27 -9.13 -1.65 10.49
N ALA A 28 -7.86 -2.02 10.69
CA ALA A 28 -7.31 -3.26 10.13
C ALA A 28 -8.08 -4.49 10.65
N THR A 29 -8.36 -4.56 11.95
CA THR A 29 -9.15 -5.62 12.56
C THR A 29 -10.57 -5.66 12.01
N ALA A 30 -11.23 -4.51 11.81
CA ALA A 30 -12.56 -4.45 11.21
C ALA A 30 -12.57 -5.00 9.77
N ILE A 31 -11.56 -4.67 8.96
CA ILE A 31 -11.42 -5.21 7.59
C ILE A 31 -11.20 -6.72 7.62
N SER A 32 -10.41 -7.22 8.58
CA SER A 32 -10.20 -8.65 8.80
C SER A 32 -11.47 -9.40 9.21
N LEU A 33 -12.39 -8.77 9.94
CA LEU A 33 -13.70 -9.36 10.27
C LEU A 33 -14.66 -9.34 9.09
N LEU A 34 -14.56 -8.33 8.21
CA LEU A 34 -15.42 -8.18 7.04
C LEU A 34 -14.98 -9.03 5.84
N THR A 35 -13.71 -9.46 5.80
CA THR A 35 -13.14 -10.19 4.66
C THR A 35 -12.85 -11.63 5.03
N CYS A 36 -13.47 -12.57 4.32
CA CYS A 36 -13.30 -14.02 4.55
C CYS A 36 -11.90 -14.52 4.17
N ASP A 37 -11.24 -13.84 3.23
CA ASP A 37 -9.91 -14.20 2.72
C ASP A 37 -8.83 -13.19 3.16
N LEU A 38 -8.38 -13.30 4.42
CA LEU A 38 -7.25 -12.51 4.92
C LEU A 38 -5.99 -12.67 4.04
N GLY A 39 -5.80 -13.87 3.46
CA GLY A 39 -4.69 -14.16 2.55
C GLY A 39 -4.68 -13.29 1.30
N VAL A 40 -5.85 -13.09 0.67
CA VAL A 40 -5.97 -12.24 -0.54
C VAL A 40 -5.75 -10.76 -0.18
N VAL A 41 -6.25 -10.32 0.98
CA VAL A 41 -6.02 -8.95 1.46
C VAL A 41 -4.54 -8.72 1.74
N PHE A 42 -3.85 -9.67 2.37
CA PHE A 42 -2.40 -9.56 2.62
C PHE A 42 -1.58 -9.67 1.34
N GLU A 43 -1.97 -10.49 0.36
CA GLU A 43 -1.36 -10.55 -0.98
C GLU A 43 -1.47 -9.19 -1.68
N LEU A 44 -2.66 -8.59 -1.65
CA LEU A 44 -2.94 -7.27 -2.24
C LEU A 44 -2.15 -6.15 -1.55
N VAL A 45 -2.22 -6.07 -0.22
CA VAL A 45 -1.53 -5.02 0.57
C VAL A 45 -0.01 -5.21 0.48
N GLY A 46 0.48 -6.44 0.51
CA GLY A 46 1.89 -6.77 0.35
C GLY A 46 2.42 -6.40 -1.03
N ALA A 47 1.70 -6.76 -2.10
CA ALA A 47 2.09 -6.41 -3.47
C ALA A 47 2.11 -4.90 -3.70
N THR A 48 1.07 -4.18 -3.26
CA THR A 48 0.96 -2.73 -3.45
C THR A 48 2.02 -1.95 -2.68
N SER A 49 2.29 -2.32 -1.42
CA SER A 49 3.31 -1.66 -0.60
C SER A 49 4.74 -1.95 -1.11
N ALA A 50 5.04 -3.18 -1.49
CA ALA A 50 6.34 -3.56 -2.04
C ALA A 50 6.62 -2.83 -3.37
N VAL A 51 5.64 -2.78 -4.27
CA VAL A 51 5.79 -2.09 -5.56
C VAL A 51 5.99 -0.59 -5.37
N ALA A 52 5.24 0.03 -4.46
CA ALA A 52 5.40 1.45 -4.16
C ALA A 52 6.83 1.78 -3.67
N MET A 53 7.38 0.97 -2.75
CA MET A 53 8.71 1.22 -2.21
C MET A 53 9.86 0.78 -3.12
N ALA A 54 9.68 -0.23 -3.98
CA ALA A 54 10.73 -0.73 -4.86
C ALA A 54 10.75 -0.05 -6.24
N TYR A 55 9.57 0.15 -6.85
CA TYR A 55 9.46 0.61 -8.24
C TYR A 55 9.08 2.08 -8.39
N ILE A 56 8.49 2.70 -7.35
CA ILE A 56 7.97 4.07 -7.46
C ILE A 56 8.86 5.07 -6.70
N LEU A 57 9.18 4.80 -5.44
CA LEU A 57 9.89 5.74 -4.56
C LEU A 57 11.36 5.98 -4.99
N PRO A 58 12.18 4.95 -5.28
CA PRO A 58 13.58 5.14 -5.68
C PRO A 58 13.76 5.93 -6.99
N PRO A 59 13.03 5.63 -8.09
CA PRO A 59 13.15 6.41 -9.32
C PRO A 59 12.54 7.81 -9.20
N MET A 60 11.49 8.04 -8.41
CA MET A 60 10.99 9.41 -8.17
C MET A 60 12.02 10.28 -7.44
N CYS A 61 12.68 9.74 -6.42
CA CYS A 61 13.79 10.43 -5.75
C CYS A 61 14.95 10.72 -6.72
N TYR A 62 15.28 9.75 -7.59
CA TYR A 62 16.33 9.92 -8.61
C TYR A 62 15.98 11.03 -9.61
N ILE A 63 14.76 11.05 -10.14
CA ILE A 63 14.30 12.05 -11.12
C ILE A 63 14.28 13.46 -10.52
N LYS A 64 13.91 13.60 -9.24
CA LYS A 64 13.86 14.90 -8.55
C LYS A 64 15.24 15.50 -8.24
N LEU A 65 16.27 14.67 -8.08
CA LEU A 65 17.63 15.10 -7.69
C LEU A 65 18.65 15.10 -8.85
N THR A 66 18.31 14.54 -10.01
CA THR A 66 19.25 14.40 -11.14
C THR A 66 18.96 15.37 -12.29
N THR A 67 20.01 15.77 -13.02
CA THR A 67 19.88 16.50 -14.29
C THR A 67 19.44 15.54 -15.41
N LYS A 68 18.56 16.02 -16.31
CA LYS A 68 17.94 15.21 -17.38
C LYS A 68 19.00 14.43 -18.17
N SER A 69 19.01 13.10 -18.03
CA SER A 69 19.88 12.18 -18.77
C SER A 69 19.07 10.98 -19.29
N TRP A 70 19.67 10.12 -20.12
CA TRP A 70 19.06 8.88 -20.60
C TRP A 70 18.57 7.97 -19.45
N ARG A 71 19.22 8.05 -18.28
CA ARG A 71 18.86 7.28 -17.08
C ARG A 71 17.50 7.73 -16.50
N THR A 72 17.09 8.97 -16.73
CA THR A 72 15.77 9.49 -16.36
C THR A 72 14.66 8.80 -17.16
N TYR A 73 14.90 8.49 -18.43
CA TYR A 73 13.94 7.77 -19.26
C TYR A 73 13.76 6.31 -18.79
N MET A 74 14.87 5.65 -18.44
CA MET A 74 14.83 4.31 -17.83
C MET A 74 14.09 4.32 -16.48
N ALA A 75 14.33 5.32 -15.64
CA ALA A 75 13.62 5.47 -14.36
C ALA A 75 12.10 5.60 -14.56
N TYR A 76 11.66 6.32 -15.59
CA TYR A 76 10.24 6.42 -15.93
C TYR A 76 9.67 5.07 -16.39
N ALA A 77 10.41 4.30 -17.19
CA ALA A 77 9.99 2.97 -17.63
C ALA A 77 9.79 2.00 -16.44
N VAL A 78 10.67 2.05 -15.44
CA VAL A 78 10.57 1.23 -14.21
C VAL A 78 9.32 1.59 -13.40
N VAL A 79 8.98 2.89 -13.30
CA VAL A 79 7.75 3.34 -12.64
C VAL A 79 6.52 2.83 -13.38
N VAL A 80 6.47 2.98 -14.71
CA VAL A 80 5.35 2.51 -15.54
C VAL A 80 5.17 1.00 -15.41
N PHE A 81 6.26 0.24 -15.41
CA PHE A 81 6.22 -1.20 -15.17
C PHE A 81 5.65 -1.54 -13.78
N GLY A 82 6.11 -0.85 -12.73
CA GLY A 82 5.57 -1.01 -11.38
C GLY A 82 4.06 -0.75 -11.31
N VAL A 83 3.59 0.33 -11.95
CA VAL A 83 2.16 0.65 -12.02
C VAL A 83 1.38 -0.43 -12.76
N ALA A 84 1.89 -0.96 -13.87
CA ALA A 84 1.24 -2.04 -14.60
C ALA A 84 1.11 -3.32 -13.75
N VAL A 85 2.19 -3.72 -13.05
CA VAL A 85 2.18 -4.87 -12.13
C VAL A 85 1.16 -4.66 -11.01
N MET A 86 1.11 -3.45 -10.44
CA MET A 86 0.14 -3.11 -9.38
C MET A 86 -1.31 -3.28 -9.86
N VAL A 87 -1.64 -2.80 -11.07
CA VAL A 87 -2.98 -2.97 -11.66
C VAL A 87 -3.30 -4.46 -11.87
N ILE A 88 -2.36 -5.24 -12.41
CA ILE A 88 -2.55 -6.67 -12.65
C ILE A 88 -2.80 -7.42 -11.33
N SER A 89 -2.06 -7.11 -10.27
CA SER A 89 -2.27 -7.72 -8.94
C SER A 89 -3.63 -7.37 -8.35
N VAL A 90 -4.09 -6.13 -8.49
CA VAL A 90 -5.43 -5.71 -8.02
C VAL A 90 -6.53 -6.45 -8.77
N VAL A 91 -6.44 -6.52 -10.10
CA VAL A 91 -7.43 -7.20 -10.93
C VAL A 91 -7.50 -8.69 -10.57
N GLN A 92 -6.36 -9.37 -10.42
CA GLN A 92 -6.34 -10.78 -10.02
C GLN A 92 -6.90 -11.00 -8.62
N ALA A 93 -6.62 -10.10 -7.67
CA ALA A 93 -7.16 -10.20 -6.31
C ALA A 93 -8.69 -10.04 -6.31
N VAL A 94 -9.21 -9.03 -7.02
CA VAL A 94 -10.66 -8.79 -7.13
C VAL A 94 -11.36 -9.92 -7.88
N ASP A 95 -10.75 -10.45 -8.94
CA ASP A 95 -11.29 -11.56 -9.72
C ASP A 95 -11.42 -12.84 -8.86
N LYS A 96 -10.39 -13.14 -8.06
CA LYS A 96 -10.43 -14.23 -7.06
C LYS A 96 -11.55 -14.04 -6.02
N MET A 97 -11.81 -12.81 -5.58
CA MET A 97 -12.89 -12.50 -4.63
C MET A 97 -14.28 -12.64 -5.26
N VAL A 98 -14.44 -12.29 -6.55
CA VAL A 98 -15.74 -12.25 -7.24
C VAL A 98 -16.13 -13.60 -7.85
N HIS A 99 -15.18 -14.36 -8.39
CA HIS A 99 -15.45 -15.64 -9.07
C HIS A 99 -15.42 -16.88 -8.16
N GLY A 100 -15.24 -16.70 -6.84
CA GLY A 100 -15.64 -17.64 -5.80
C GLY A 100 -15.40 -19.12 -6.08
N SER A 101 -14.16 -19.58 -5.93
CA SER A 101 -13.87 -21.02 -5.80
C SER A 101 -14.15 -21.48 -4.36
N ASP A 102 -15.36 -21.99 -4.12
CA ASP A 102 -15.76 -23.03 -3.15
C ASP A 102 -15.35 -23.01 -1.66
N GLU A 103 -14.68 -21.99 -1.12
CA GLU A 103 -14.54 -21.88 0.34
C GLU A 103 -14.61 -20.42 0.80
N VAL A 104 -15.80 -19.83 0.64
CA VAL A 104 -16.15 -18.58 1.33
C VAL A 104 -16.20 -18.90 2.82
N THR A 105 -15.03 -18.87 3.46
CA THR A 105 -14.87 -19.14 4.87
C THR A 105 -15.49 -17.98 5.62
N GLN A 106 -16.78 -18.12 5.92
CA GLN A 106 -17.53 -17.18 6.74
C GLN A 106 -16.71 -16.89 8.01
N CYS A 107 -16.15 -15.68 8.13
CA CYS A 107 -15.59 -15.24 9.40
C CYS A 107 -16.77 -14.93 10.33
N VAL A 108 -16.88 -15.74 11.40
CA VAL A 108 -17.80 -15.54 12.52
C VAL A 108 -17.35 -14.36 13.37
#